data_AF-A0A951RQ55-F1
#
_entry.id   AF-A0A951RQ55-F1
#
_cell.length_a   1.000
_cell.length_b   1.000
_cell.length_c   1.000
_cell.angle_alpha   90.00
_cell.angle_beta   90.00
_cell.angle_gamma   90.00
#
_symmetry.space_group_name_H-M   'P 1'
#
loop_
_entity.id
_entity.type
_entity.pdbx_description
1 polymer ?
#
loop_
_entity_poly.entity_id
_entity_poly.type
_entity_poly.pdbx_seq_one_letter_code
_entity_poly.pdbx_strand_id
1 'polypeptide(L)'
;MTNDKGRDVNFNYYDSRELQAALYDYMLQSVKTHISMGIYTDVCFCLGSGKNFRFLQKLNKNHQLFEKVIPLDHPRFVMHYCSKQMPEYVEKFVEILSGF
;
A
#
# COMPACT_ATOMS: atom_id res chain seq x y z
N MET A 1 9.25 -17.28 8.71
CA MET A 1 9.46 -18.31 7.68
C MET A 1 10.89 -18.21 7.21
N THR A 2 11.57 -19.33 7.01
CA THR A 2 12.96 -19.35 6.52
C THR A 2 12.97 -19.67 5.02
N ASN A 3 13.88 -19.05 4.27
CA ASN A 3 14.13 -19.47 2.88
C ASN A 3 14.92 -20.78 2.84
N ASP A 4 15.14 -21.33 1.65
CA ASP A 4 15.91 -22.57 1.42
C ASP A 4 17.35 -22.52 1.97
N LYS A 5 17.83 -21.32 2.36
CA LYS A 5 19.15 -21.08 2.97
C LYS A 5 19.07 -20.87 4.49
N GLY A 6 17.95 -21.19 5.13
CA GLY A 6 17.74 -21.08 6.57
C GLY A 6 17.64 -19.66 7.11
N ARG A 7 17.48 -18.64 6.25
CA ARG A 7 17.40 -17.23 6.68
C ARG A 7 15.96 -16.78 6.79
N ASP A 8 15.65 -16.00 7.84
CA ASP A 8 14.37 -15.35 7.97
C ASP A 8 14.10 -14.39 6.80
N VAL A 9 12.87 -14.46 6.30
CA VAL A 9 12.39 -13.61 5.22
C VAL A 9 11.17 -12.82 5.67
N ASN A 10 11.18 -11.53 5.33
CA ASN A 10 10.00 -10.68 5.48
C ASN A 10 9.01 -10.98 4.35
N PHE A 11 7.73 -11.05 4.69
CA PHE A 11 6.64 -11.39 3.79
C PHE A 11 5.61 -10.26 3.78
N ASN A 12 5.17 -9.89 2.59
CA ASN A 12 4.00 -9.06 2.43
C ASN A 12 2.75 -9.93 2.49
N TYR A 13 1.63 -9.35 2.89
CA TYR A 13 0.35 -10.05 2.95
C TYR A 13 -0.12 -10.59 1.58
N TYR A 14 0.37 -10.03 0.47
CA TYR A 14 0.05 -10.44 -0.90
C TYR A 14 1.08 -11.39 -1.55
N ASP A 15 2.04 -11.90 -0.77
CA ASP A 15 3.05 -12.82 -1.29
C ASP A 15 2.52 -14.27 -1.44
N SER A 16 1.45 -14.62 -0.71
CA SER A 16 0.68 -15.86 -0.86
C SER A 16 -0.81 -15.54 -1.01
N ARG A 17 -1.52 -16.31 -1.84
CA ARG A 17 -2.98 -16.16 -1.99
C ARG A 17 -3.72 -16.61 -0.73
N GLU A 18 -3.21 -17.67 -0.11
CA GLU A 18 -3.72 -18.25 1.13
C GLU A 18 -3.59 -17.24 2.27
N LEU A 19 -2.42 -16.60 2.40
CA LEU A 19 -2.18 -15.55 3.39
C LEU A 19 -3.06 -14.33 3.14
N GLN A 20 -3.16 -13.87 1.90
CA GLN A 20 -4.01 -12.74 1.54
C GLN A 20 -5.48 -13.01 1.87
N ALA A 21 -5.96 -14.24 1.60
CA ALA A 21 -7.33 -14.65 1.92
C ALA A 21 -7.56 -14.74 3.43
N ALA A 22 -6.64 -15.38 4.16
CA ALA A 22 -6.73 -15.53 5.61
C ALA A 22 -6.74 -14.18 6.36
N LEU A 23 -6.02 -13.19 5.83
CA LEU A 23 -5.93 -11.85 6.42
C LEU A 23 -6.97 -10.87 5.89
N TYR A 24 -7.81 -11.25 4.92
CA TYR A 24 -8.71 -10.32 4.22
C TYR A 24 -9.63 -9.56 5.18
N ASP A 25 -10.37 -10.28 6.01
CA ASP A 25 -11.35 -9.69 6.94
C ASP A 25 -10.67 -8.83 8.00
N TYR A 26 -9.51 -9.28 8.50
CA TYR A 26 -8.70 -8.50 9.44
C TYR A 26 -8.22 -7.18 8.83
N MET A 27 -7.70 -7.21 7.59
CA MET A 27 -7.25 -6.00 6.90
C MET A 27 -8.41 -5.04 6.63
N LEU A 28 -9.57 -5.55 6.20
CA LEU A 28 -10.77 -4.73 6.02
C LEU A 28 -11.17 -4.04 7.33
N GLN A 29 -11.23 -4.79 8.43
CA GLN A 29 -11.59 -4.25 9.74
C GLN A 29 -10.57 -3.23 10.22
N SER A 30 -9.28 -3.47 9.98
CA SER A 30 -8.22 -2.51 10.30
C SER A 30 -8.40 -1.20 9.54
N VAL A 31 -8.65 -1.24 8.22
CA VAL A 31 -8.89 -0.01 7.43
C VAL A 31 -10.13 0.74 7.95
N LYS A 32 -11.24 0.04 8.21
CA LYS A 32 -12.46 0.66 8.77
C LYS A 32 -12.21 1.29 10.14
N THR A 33 -11.39 0.64 10.97
CA THR A 33 -11.01 1.16 12.30
C THR A 33 -10.22 2.46 12.17
N HIS A 34 -9.26 2.54 11.23
CA HIS A 34 -8.53 3.78 10.98
C HIS A 34 -9.44 4.88 10.44
N ILE A 35 -10.36 4.57 9.52
CA ILE A 35 -11.36 5.54 9.03
C ILE A 35 -12.19 6.09 10.20
N SER A 36 -12.61 5.23 11.13
CA SER A 36 -13.39 5.63 12.31
C SER A 36 -12.65 6.57 13.27
N MET A 37 -11.32 6.73 13.13
CA MET A 37 -10.53 7.68 13.90
C MET A 37 -10.60 9.12 13.35
N GLY A 38 -11.44 9.37 12.34
CA GLY A 38 -11.64 10.70 11.74
C GLY A 38 -10.71 10.99 10.56
N ILE A 39 -10.30 9.96 9.82
CA ILE A 39 -9.50 10.12 8.59
C ILE A 39 -10.41 10.59 7.46
N TYR A 40 -9.97 11.60 6.70
CA TYR A 40 -10.61 12.01 5.45
C TYR A 40 -10.57 10.89 4.41
N THR A 41 -11.71 10.58 3.80
CA THR A 41 -11.87 9.45 2.87
C THR A 41 -11.95 9.86 1.41
N ASP A 42 -11.78 11.14 1.10
CA ASP A 42 -11.79 11.65 -0.28
C ASP A 42 -10.68 10.98 -1.12
N VAL A 43 -9.47 10.90 -0.57
CA VAL A 43 -8.31 10.33 -1.27
C VAL A 43 -7.46 9.46 -0.36
N CYS A 44 -7.19 8.23 -0.81
CA CYS A 44 -6.21 7.33 -0.21
C CYS A 44 -4.98 7.19 -1.11
N PHE A 45 -3.81 7.59 -0.60
CA PHE A 45 -2.53 7.37 -1.27
C PHE A 45 -1.98 5.98 -0.92
N CYS A 46 -1.79 5.13 -1.94
CA CYS A 46 -1.30 3.77 -1.79
C CYS A 46 0.19 3.69 -2.12
N LEU A 47 1.04 3.53 -1.11
CA LEU A 47 2.47 3.29 -1.31
C LEU A 47 2.69 1.89 -1.93
N GLY A 48 3.11 1.86 -3.19
CA GLY A 48 3.30 0.65 -3.99
C GLY A 48 2.26 0.49 -5.09
N SER A 49 2.70 0.73 -6.33
CA SER A 49 1.91 0.67 -7.57
C SER A 49 1.60 -0.76 -8.07
N GLY A 50 2.19 -1.79 -7.45
CA GLY A 50 2.05 -3.19 -7.84
C GLY A 50 0.89 -3.92 -7.14
N LYS A 51 1.23 -5.03 -6.46
CA LYS A 51 0.24 -5.89 -5.78
C LYS A 51 -0.57 -5.16 -4.69
N ASN A 52 0.07 -4.23 -3.96
CA ASN A 52 -0.60 -3.45 -2.91
C ASN A 52 -1.76 -2.62 -3.49
N PHE A 53 -1.49 -1.84 -4.54
CA PHE A 53 -2.51 -1.03 -5.21
C PHE A 53 -3.65 -1.89 -5.77
N ARG A 54 -3.34 -3.02 -6.42
CA ARG A 54 -4.39 -3.94 -6.93
C ARG A 54 -5.28 -4.49 -5.82
N PHE A 55 -4.69 -4.86 -4.68
CA PHE A 55 -5.45 -5.32 -3.53
C PHE A 55 -6.35 -4.21 -2.98
N LEU A 56 -5.78 -3.03 -2.71
CA LEU A 56 -6.51 -1.92 -2.11
C LEU A 56 -7.60 -1.39 -3.05
N GLN A 57 -7.35 -1.36 -4.36
CA GLN A 57 -8.36 -0.99 -5.36
C GLN A 57 -9.52 -1.98 -5.38
N LYS A 58 -9.26 -3.30 -5.30
CA LYS A 58 -10.31 -4.32 -5.19
C LYS A 58 -11.08 -4.21 -3.87
N LEU A 59 -10.37 -3.99 -2.77
CA LEU A 59 -10.98 -3.77 -1.45
C LEU A 59 -11.90 -2.54 -1.49
N ASN A 60 -11.42 -1.43 -2.05
CA ASN A 60 -12.18 -0.20 -2.16
C ASN A 60 -13.39 -0.33 -3.09
N LYS A 61 -13.25 -1.06 -4.22
CA LYS A 61 -14.37 -1.34 -5.12
C LYS A 61 -15.50 -2.10 -4.42
N ASN A 62 -15.15 -3.03 -3.53
CA ASN A 62 -16.12 -3.88 -2.85
C ASN A 62 -16.79 -3.20 -1.65
N HIS A 63 -16.10 -2.26 -0.99
CA HIS A 63 -16.54 -1.70 0.30
C HIS A 63 -16.70 -0.19 0.31
N GLN A 64 -16.36 0.50 -0.79
CA GLN A 64 -16.47 1.95 -0.98
C GLN A 64 -15.85 2.74 0.20
N LEU A 65 -14.61 2.41 0.54
CA LEU A 65 -13.89 2.95 1.70
C LEU A 65 -13.37 4.39 1.47
N PHE A 66 -13.03 4.71 0.23
CA PHE A 66 -12.46 5.97 -0.22
C PHE A 66 -13.06 6.37 -1.57
N GLU A 67 -13.18 7.67 -1.86
CA GLU A 67 -13.65 8.11 -3.17
C GLU A 67 -12.62 7.80 -4.27
N LYS A 68 -11.34 8.04 -3.98
CA LYS A 68 -10.23 7.75 -4.90
C LYS A 68 -9.06 7.05 -4.21
N VAL A 69 -8.44 6.10 -4.90
CA VAL A 69 -7.17 5.49 -4.49
C VAL A 69 -6.10 5.85 -5.53
N ILE A 70 -5.02 6.47 -5.08
CA ILE A 70 -3.93 6.96 -5.96
C ILE A 70 -2.65 6.19 -5.63
N PRO A 71 -2.03 5.47 -6.58
CA PRO A 71 -0.77 4.80 -6.34
C PRO A 71 0.39 5.79 -6.28
N LEU A 72 1.30 5.57 -5.34
CA LEU A 72 2.62 6.20 -5.26
C LEU A 72 3.70 5.12 -5.32
N ASP A 73 4.91 5.51 -5.72
CA ASP A 73 6.05 4.60 -5.71
C ASP A 73 6.37 4.19 -4.27
N HIS A 74 6.65 2.91 -4.04
CA HIS A 74 6.93 2.46 -2.69
C HIS A 74 8.31 2.98 -2.26
N PRO A 75 8.48 3.60 -1.07
CA PRO A 75 9.77 4.11 -0.61
C PRO A 75 10.89 3.06 -0.66
N ARG A 76 10.60 1.81 -0.27
CA ARG A 76 11.53 0.66 -0.44
C ARG A 76 12.02 0.48 -1.88
N PHE A 77 11.16 0.65 -2.88
CA PHE A 77 11.58 0.55 -4.28
C PHE A 77 12.51 1.71 -4.64
N VAL A 78 12.12 2.95 -4.29
CA VAL A 78 12.94 4.14 -4.53
C VAL A 78 14.32 3.98 -3.89
N MET A 79 14.38 3.58 -2.63
CA MET A 79 15.64 3.43 -1.89
C MET A 79 16.54 2.32 -2.43
N HIS A 80 15.97 1.21 -2.92
CA HIS A 80 16.78 0.09 -3.41
C HIS A 80 17.24 0.23 -4.85
N TYR A 81 16.43 0.85 -5.71
CA TYR A 81 16.67 0.83 -7.16
C TYR A 81 16.85 2.22 -7.77
N CYS A 82 16.33 3.27 -7.11
CA CYS A 82 16.30 4.63 -7.64
C CYS A 82 16.90 5.65 -6.67
N SER A 83 17.86 5.25 -5.83
CA SER A 83 18.40 6.10 -4.76
C SER A 83 19.01 7.40 -5.29
N LYS A 84 19.60 7.39 -6.49
CA LYS A 84 20.14 8.59 -7.14
C LYS A 84 19.05 9.58 -7.56
N GLN A 85 17.84 9.11 -7.82
CA GLN A 85 16.67 9.90 -8.22
C GLN A 85 15.82 10.32 -7.02
N MET A 86 16.25 10.07 -5.78
CA MET A 86 15.45 10.34 -4.59
C MET A 86 14.87 11.77 -4.54
N PRO A 87 15.62 12.85 -4.87
CA PRO A 87 15.06 14.20 -4.90
C PRO A 87 13.85 14.32 -5.84
N GLU A 88 13.94 13.73 -7.03
CA GLU A 88 12.88 13.74 -8.04
C GLU A 88 11.62 13.02 -7.55
N TYR A 89 11.78 11.90 -6.82
CA TYR A 89 10.65 11.20 -6.20
C TYR A 89 10.02 12.01 -5.05
N VAL A 90 10.82 12.73 -4.27
CA VAL A 90 10.30 13.63 -3.21
C VAL A 90 9.49 14.76 -3.84
N GLU A 91 10.03 15.43 -4.86
CA GLU A 91 9.33 16.50 -5.58
C GLU A 91 8.00 15.98 -6.17
N LYS A 92 8.04 14.84 -6.85
CA LYS A 92 6.83 14.17 -7.39
C LYS A 92 5.80 13.90 -6.29
N PHE A 93 6.22 13.44 -5.11
CA PHE A 93 5.28 13.14 -4.02
C PHE A 93 4.67 14.43 -3.46
N VAL A 94 5.47 15.48 -3.26
CA VAL A 94 4.98 16.78 -2.80
C VAL A 94 3.98 17.36 -3.81
N GLU A 95 4.29 17.31 -5.11
CA GLU A 95 3.40 17.79 -6.16
C GLU A 95 2.05 17.06 -6.14
N ILE A 96 2.06 15.72 -6.09
CA ILE A 96 0.84 14.92 -6.04
C ILE A 96 0.03 15.23 -4.77
N LEU A 97 0.68 15.33 -3.62
CA LEU A 97 0.02 15.56 -2.34
C LEU A 97 -0.57 16.97 -2.23
N SER A 98 0.09 17.97 -2.83
CA SER A 98 -0.35 19.38 -2.78
C SER A 98 -1.52 19.67 -3.74
N GLY A 99 -1.87 18.72 -4.61
CA GLY A 99 -2.99 18.83 -5.55
C GLY A 99 -4.35 18.45 -4.98
N PHE A 100 -4.43 18.17 -3.67
CA PHE A 100 -5.63 17.78 -2.92
C PHE A 100 -5.73 18.62 -1.64
#